data_AF-A0A6I7HRC7-F1
#
_entry.id   AF-A0A6I7HRC7-F1
#
_cell.length_a   1.000
_cell.length_b   1.000
_cell.length_c   1.000
_cell.angle_alpha   90.00
_cell.angle_beta   90.00
_cell.angle_gamma   90.00
#
_symmetry.space_group_name_H-M   'P 1'
#
loop_
_entity.id
_entity.type
_entity.pdbx_description
1 polymer ?
#
loop_
_entity_poly.entity_id
_entity_poly.type
_entity_poly.pdbx_seq_one_letter_code
_entity_poly.pdbx_strand_id
1 'polypeptide(L)'
;MSLVVRIKGIMLTPRLVWPVIAAEETGTVALYTRYVMPLAAVPAVAGFLGASIFGVGTFGLSIRVPLATGLLQMVMSYTMSLVMIFIVSLTGNALAPGFGGQKNSANALKLVAYSSTAAMMGGVFALVPALWMMMLAASFYSVYLLFLGVPSLMLVPRQKALPYTAVLVVCGIVLGVIVNMAVGVVAYTGPAGIGSVDGAADMESPTGEVTINTPNGAVTFDMGKMEAWSAKVEALGRKLEEAQQAGDSAAFEQVLKEMNELQREQPTGK
;
A
#
# COMPACT_ATOMS: atom_id res chain seq x y z
N MET A 1 -18.40 25.62 17.58
CA MET A 1 -18.73 24.25 18.07
C MET A 1 -17.46 23.48 18.32
N SER A 2 -17.40 22.68 19.38
CA SER A 2 -16.27 21.77 19.60
C SER A 2 -16.19 20.72 18.50
N LEU A 3 -14.97 20.32 18.14
CA LEU A 3 -14.67 19.36 17.06
C LEU A 3 -15.44 18.05 17.25
N VAL A 4 -15.51 17.57 18.50
CA VAL A 4 -16.23 16.34 18.91
C VAL A 4 -17.74 16.42 18.63
N VAL A 5 -18.37 17.57 18.87
CA VAL A 5 -19.81 17.76 18.63
C VAL A 5 -20.10 17.71 17.13
N ARG A 6 -19.21 18.26 16.30
CA ARG A 6 -19.33 18.17 14.83
C ARG A 6 -19.15 16.75 14.32
N ILE A 7 -18.14 16.03 14.80
CA ILE A 7 -17.91 14.62 14.44
C ILE A 7 -19.14 13.77 14.82
N LYS A 8 -19.61 13.89 16.06
CA LYS A 8 -20.84 13.20 16.51
C LYS A 8 -22.05 13.58 15.67
N GLY A 9 -22.22 14.86 15.36
CA GLY A 9 -23.33 15.34 14.54
C GLY A 9 -23.33 14.75 13.13
N ILE A 10 -22.16 14.66 12.49
CA ILE A 10 -22.02 14.01 11.18
C ILE A 10 -22.24 12.51 11.26
N MET A 11 -21.76 11.83 12.30
CA MET A 11 -21.93 10.39 12.45
C MET A 11 -23.33 9.95 12.88
N LEU A 12 -24.05 10.76 13.64
CA LEU A 12 -25.36 10.39 14.20
C LEU A 12 -26.52 11.04 13.45
N THR A 13 -26.32 12.27 12.96
CA THR A 13 -27.37 13.08 12.34
C THR A 13 -26.90 13.80 11.07
N PRO A 14 -26.31 13.07 10.08
CA PRO A 14 -25.70 13.70 8.91
C PRO A 14 -26.67 14.61 8.14
N ARG A 15 -27.94 14.21 8.01
CA ARG A 15 -28.97 14.98 7.29
C ARG A 15 -29.19 16.39 7.85
N LEU A 16 -29.03 16.58 9.15
CA LEU A 16 -29.24 17.86 9.82
C LEU A 16 -27.98 18.74 9.78
N VAL A 17 -26.81 18.13 9.70
CA VAL A 17 -25.52 18.83 9.76
C VAL A 17 -25.04 19.29 8.38
N TRP A 18 -25.34 18.57 7.30
CA TRP A 18 -24.94 18.95 5.94
C TRP A 18 -25.42 20.35 5.51
N PRO A 19 -26.69 20.77 5.75
CA PRO A 19 -27.12 22.13 5.43
C PRO A 19 -26.39 23.20 6.26
N VAL A 20 -26.09 22.91 7.53
CA VAL A 20 -25.34 23.83 8.40
C VAL A 20 -23.91 24.01 7.89
N ILE A 21 -23.25 22.92 7.49
CA ILE A 21 -21.90 22.95 6.90
C ILE A 21 -21.89 23.69 5.56
N ALA A 22 -22.94 23.52 4.75
CA ALA A 22 -23.08 24.21 3.48
C ALA A 22 -23.23 25.73 3.68
N ALA A 23 -23.90 26.16 4.75
CA ALA A 23 -24.07 27.57 5.11
C ALA A 23 -22.82 28.19 5.78
N GLU A 24 -21.91 27.38 6.32
CA GLU A 24 -20.69 27.88 6.95
C GLU A 24 -19.62 28.27 5.92
N GLU A 25 -19.16 29.52 5.96
CA GLU A 25 -17.97 29.96 5.22
C GLU A 25 -16.69 29.58 5.97
N THR A 26 -16.38 28.28 6.05
CA THR A 26 -15.08 27.83 6.55
C THR A 26 -14.04 27.89 5.43
N GLY A 27 -12.98 28.68 5.61
CA GLY A 27 -11.85 28.72 4.69
C GLY A 27 -11.12 27.38 4.61
N THR A 28 -10.66 27.01 3.40
CA THR A 28 -9.93 25.76 3.09
C THR A 28 -8.80 25.48 4.08
N VAL A 29 -7.97 26.48 4.36
CA VAL A 29 -6.81 26.36 5.27
C VAL A 29 -7.25 26.09 6.72
N ALA A 30 -8.28 26.79 7.19
CA ALA A 30 -8.81 26.63 8.55
C ALA A 30 -9.46 25.26 8.74
N LEU A 31 -10.18 24.76 7.73
CA LEU A 31 -10.72 23.40 7.75
C LEU A 31 -9.60 22.36 7.81
N TYR A 32 -8.56 22.54 7.00
CA TYR A 32 -7.47 21.58 6.91
C TYR A 32 -6.65 21.49 8.21
N THR A 33 -6.27 22.65 8.75
CA THR A 33 -5.44 22.75 9.96
C THR A 33 -6.21 22.42 11.24
N ARG A 34 -7.47 22.86 11.36
CA ARG A 34 -8.27 22.68 12.60
C ARG A 34 -9.07 21.39 12.63
N TYR A 35 -9.31 20.74 11.49
CA TYR A 35 -10.15 19.54 11.41
C TYR A 35 -9.43 18.35 10.78
N VAL A 36 -8.93 18.48 9.54
CA VAL A 36 -8.38 17.34 8.79
C VAL A 36 -7.07 16.83 9.37
N MET A 37 -6.10 17.70 9.67
CA MET A 37 -4.83 17.31 10.29
C MET A 37 -4.99 16.50 11.59
N PRO A 38 -5.68 17.02 12.63
CA PRO A 38 -5.78 16.27 13.88
C PRO A 38 -6.56 14.96 13.70
N LEU A 39 -7.52 14.91 12.77
CA LEU A 39 -8.29 13.71 12.50
C LEU A 39 -7.50 12.66 11.72
N ALA A 40 -6.64 13.08 10.78
CA ALA A 40 -5.76 12.20 10.00
C ALA A 40 -4.62 11.62 10.85
N ALA A 41 -4.25 12.29 11.94
CA ALA A 41 -3.25 11.78 12.88
C ALA A 41 -3.75 10.52 13.60
N VAL A 42 -5.07 10.40 13.82
CA VAL A 42 -5.69 9.27 14.51
C VAL A 42 -5.43 7.92 13.80
N PRO A 43 -5.80 7.72 12.51
CA PRO A 43 -5.54 6.48 11.80
C PRO A 43 -4.03 6.23 11.59
N ALA A 44 -3.22 7.28 11.44
CA ALA A 44 -1.77 7.14 11.29
C ALA A 44 -1.13 6.55 12.55
N VAL A 45 -1.46 7.10 13.73
CA VAL A 45 -0.97 6.60 15.01
C VAL A 45 -1.54 5.22 15.33
N ALA A 46 -2.83 4.99 15.07
CA ALA A 46 -3.45 3.68 15.29
C ALA A 46 -2.83 2.59 14.41
N GLY A 47 -2.54 2.89 13.15
CA GLY A 47 -1.86 1.97 12.23
C GLY A 47 -0.42 1.69 12.64
N PHE A 48 0.32 2.71 13.06
CA PHE A 48 1.68 2.55 13.61
C PHE A 48 1.69 1.67 14.86
N LEU A 49 0.82 1.95 15.82
CA LEU A 49 0.70 1.16 17.05
C LEU A 49 0.24 -0.28 16.75
N GLY A 50 -0.69 -0.46 15.81
CA GLY A 50 -1.10 -1.78 15.34
C GLY A 50 0.08 -2.58 14.77
N ALA A 51 0.83 -1.96 13.86
CA ALA A 51 2.00 -2.56 13.23
C ALA A 51 3.16 -2.83 14.22
N SER A 52 3.38 -1.95 15.20
CA SER A 52 4.49 -2.07 16.16
C SER A 52 4.17 -2.99 17.36
N ILE A 53 2.93 -2.98 17.87
CA ILE A 53 2.53 -3.75 19.06
C ILE A 53 2.06 -5.15 18.67
N PHE A 54 1.16 -5.24 17.68
CA PHE A 54 0.57 -6.51 17.25
C PHE A 54 1.38 -7.18 16.11
N GLY A 55 2.27 -6.43 15.46
CA GLY A 55 3.08 -6.91 14.34
C GLY A 55 2.29 -6.95 13.04
N VAL A 56 3.00 -6.83 11.91
CA VAL A 56 2.43 -7.09 10.59
C VAL A 56 2.81 -8.52 10.23
N GLY A 57 1.85 -9.43 10.32
CA GLY A 57 2.08 -10.85 10.07
C GLY A 57 0.95 -11.46 9.26
N THR A 58 1.29 -12.08 8.14
CA THR A 58 0.44 -13.03 7.44
C THR A 58 0.73 -14.43 7.99
N PHE A 59 -0.30 -15.24 8.24
CA PHE A 59 -0.14 -16.66 8.60
C PHE A 59 0.70 -16.96 9.87
N GLY A 60 0.57 -16.19 10.96
CA GLY A 60 1.19 -16.54 12.25
C GLY A 60 2.68 -16.26 12.38
N LEU A 61 3.32 -15.70 11.34
CA LEU A 61 4.66 -15.12 11.40
C LEU A 61 4.54 -13.62 11.69
N SER A 62 4.65 -13.24 12.97
CA SER A 62 4.69 -11.83 13.37
C SER A 62 6.10 -11.27 13.24
N ILE A 63 6.36 -10.53 12.17
CA ILE A 63 7.57 -9.71 12.08
C ILE A 63 7.25 -8.39 12.80
N ARG A 64 8.01 -8.10 13.86
CA ARG A 64 7.96 -6.79 14.50
C ARG A 64 8.60 -5.78 13.57
N VAL A 65 7.80 -4.81 13.12
CA VAL A 65 8.30 -3.67 12.36
C VAL A 65 9.20 -2.85 13.30
N PRO A 66 10.47 -2.60 12.95
CA PRO A 66 11.35 -1.74 13.73
C PRO A 66 10.71 -0.37 13.99
N LEU A 67 10.88 0.20 15.19
CA LEU A 67 10.24 1.48 15.54
C LEU A 67 10.61 2.62 14.57
N ALA A 68 11.86 2.64 14.08
CA ALA A 68 12.32 3.65 13.13
C ALA A 68 11.56 3.58 11.79
N THR A 69 11.28 2.37 11.32
CA THR A 69 10.61 2.14 10.03
C THR A 69 9.11 2.36 10.14
N GLY A 70 8.51 1.94 11.25
CA GLY A 70 7.11 2.25 11.55
C GLY A 70 6.87 3.76 11.69
N LEU A 71 7.82 4.52 12.27
CA LEU A 71 7.68 5.97 12.40
C LEU A 71 7.73 6.67 11.03
N LEU A 72 8.65 6.27 10.15
CA LEU A 72 8.71 6.77 8.78
C LEU A 72 7.41 6.47 8.02
N GLN A 73 6.87 5.26 8.19
CA GLN A 73 5.60 4.87 7.59
C GLN A 73 4.41 5.65 8.14
N MET A 74 4.39 5.93 9.44
CA MET A 74 3.38 6.77 10.07
C MET A 74 3.35 8.16 9.42
N VAL A 75 4.51 8.81 9.29
CA VAL A 75 4.64 10.16 8.72
C VAL A 75 4.29 10.17 7.23
N MET A 76 4.77 9.17 6.48
CA MET A 76 4.46 9.03 5.06
C MET A 76 2.97 8.80 4.84
N SER A 77 2.37 7.83 5.54
CA SER A 77 0.94 7.52 5.45
C SER A 77 0.06 8.71 5.87
N TYR A 78 0.44 9.41 6.93
CA TYR A 78 -0.21 10.65 7.34
C TYR A 78 -0.20 11.70 6.22
N THR A 79 0.98 12.00 5.66
CA THR A 79 1.13 12.99 4.59
C THR A 79 0.35 12.58 3.33
N MET A 80 0.42 11.30 2.96
CA MET A 80 -0.29 10.77 1.80
C MET A 80 -1.82 10.81 1.99
N SER A 81 -2.31 10.58 3.21
CA SER A 81 -3.74 10.67 3.53
C SER A 81 -4.29 12.09 3.37
N LEU A 82 -3.49 13.11 3.71
CA LEU A 82 -3.84 14.50 3.48
C LEU A 82 -3.91 14.78 1.97
N VAL A 83 -2.83 14.47 1.24
CA VAL A 83 -2.77 14.63 -0.22
C VAL A 83 -3.97 13.94 -0.90
N MET A 84 -4.32 12.75 -0.45
CA MET A 84 -5.47 11.98 -0.93
C MET A 84 -6.80 12.74 -0.78
N ILE A 85 -7.08 13.30 0.40
CA ILE A 85 -8.30 14.12 0.61
C ILE A 85 -8.34 15.30 -0.34
N PHE A 86 -7.19 15.93 -0.59
CA PHE A 86 -7.10 17.07 -1.49
C PHE A 86 -7.36 16.67 -2.95
N ILE A 87 -6.77 15.56 -3.42
CA ILE A 87 -6.98 15.05 -4.78
C ILE A 87 -8.44 14.62 -4.98
N VAL A 88 -9.03 13.87 -4.03
CA VAL A 88 -10.43 13.45 -4.13
C VAL A 88 -11.37 14.66 -4.14
N SER A 89 -11.07 15.70 -3.36
CA SER A 89 -11.80 16.98 -3.40
C SER A 89 -11.70 17.65 -4.77
N LEU A 90 -10.51 17.71 -5.37
CA LEU A 90 -10.31 18.24 -6.72
C LEU A 90 -11.10 17.46 -7.76
N THR A 91 -11.06 16.13 -7.71
CA THR A 91 -11.84 15.27 -8.60
C THR A 91 -13.34 15.49 -8.43
N GLY A 92 -13.83 15.58 -7.19
CA GLY A 92 -15.23 15.92 -6.91
C GLY A 92 -15.64 17.27 -7.49
N ASN A 93 -14.78 18.29 -7.35
CA ASN A 93 -15.01 19.61 -7.92
C ASN A 93 -15.01 19.58 -9.46
N ALA A 94 -14.11 18.81 -10.08
CA ALA A 94 -14.03 18.67 -11.53
C ALA A 94 -15.24 17.92 -12.11
N LEU A 95 -15.77 16.93 -11.39
CA LEU A 95 -16.94 16.13 -11.77
C LEU A 95 -18.26 16.90 -11.62
N ALA A 96 -18.35 17.86 -10.70
CA ALA A 96 -19.58 18.59 -10.37
C ALA A 96 -20.40 19.08 -11.60
N PRO A 97 -19.82 19.79 -12.58
CA PRO A 97 -20.58 20.30 -13.73
C PRO A 97 -21.05 19.20 -14.67
N GLY A 98 -20.33 18.07 -14.76
CA GLY A 98 -20.74 16.92 -15.59
C GLY A 98 -22.04 16.28 -15.10
N PHE A 99 -22.36 16.45 -13.81
CA PHE A 99 -23.58 15.94 -13.20
C PHE A 99 -24.63 17.03 -12.89
N GLY A 100 -24.43 18.25 -13.39
CA GLY A 100 -25.36 19.38 -13.19
C GLY A 100 -25.26 20.06 -11.83
N GLY A 101 -24.15 19.88 -11.11
CA GLY A 101 -23.82 20.62 -9.90
C GLY A 101 -22.94 21.84 -10.17
N GLN A 102 -22.62 22.60 -9.12
CA GLN A 102 -21.75 23.77 -9.19
C GLN A 102 -20.32 23.44 -8.78
N LYS A 103 -19.34 24.01 -9.51
CA LYS A 103 -17.93 23.97 -9.13
C LYS A 103 -17.70 24.87 -7.93
N ASN A 104 -17.33 24.29 -6.79
CA ASN A 104 -16.88 25.01 -5.62
C ASN A 104 -15.84 24.19 -4.87
N SER A 105 -14.56 24.54 -5.03
CA SER A 105 -13.43 23.82 -4.42
C SER A 105 -13.51 23.81 -2.89
N ALA A 106 -14.04 24.86 -2.25
CA ALA A 106 -14.19 24.91 -0.79
C ALA A 106 -15.27 23.94 -0.30
N ASN A 107 -16.39 23.84 -1.04
CA ASN A 107 -17.47 22.91 -0.70
C ASN A 107 -17.09 21.45 -1.03
N ALA A 108 -16.32 21.23 -2.09
CA ALA A 108 -15.75 19.92 -2.42
C ALA A 108 -14.85 19.40 -1.29
N LEU A 109 -14.00 20.28 -0.77
CA LEU A 109 -13.10 19.93 0.32
C LEU A 109 -13.87 19.61 1.59
N LYS A 110 -14.88 20.42 1.94
CA LYS A 110 -15.78 20.13 3.07
C LYS A 110 -16.44 18.77 2.90
N LEU A 111 -17.02 18.50 1.74
CA LEU A 111 -17.68 17.23 1.44
C LEU A 111 -16.75 16.03 1.70
N VAL A 112 -15.54 16.07 1.14
CA VAL A 112 -14.58 14.98 1.28
C VAL A 112 -14.03 14.89 2.71
N ALA A 113 -13.67 16.01 3.34
CA ALA A 113 -13.17 16.04 4.71
C ALA A 113 -14.19 15.49 5.73
N TYR A 114 -15.45 15.89 5.60
CA TYR A 114 -16.49 15.46 6.52
C TYR A 114 -16.98 14.03 6.25
N SER A 115 -17.03 13.59 5.00
CA SER A 115 -17.37 12.19 4.69
C SER A 115 -16.26 11.23 5.11
N SER A 116 -15.00 11.55 4.82
CA SER A 116 -13.83 10.76 5.22
C SER A 116 -13.63 10.64 6.73
N THR A 117 -14.34 11.45 7.53
CA THR A 117 -14.32 11.35 8.99
C THR A 117 -14.72 9.96 9.48
N ALA A 118 -15.71 9.33 8.84
CA ALA A 118 -16.11 7.97 9.19
C ALA A 118 -15.01 6.94 8.89
N ALA A 119 -14.34 7.07 7.75
CA ALA A 119 -13.22 6.21 7.39
C ALA A 119 -12.03 6.41 8.35
N MET A 120 -11.70 7.66 8.71
CA MET A 120 -10.61 7.97 9.67
C MET A 120 -10.89 7.43 11.07
N MET A 121 -12.13 7.55 11.54
CA MET A 121 -12.57 6.96 12.81
C MET A 121 -12.56 5.43 12.76
N GLY A 122 -12.95 4.84 11.62
CA GLY A 122 -12.77 3.42 11.35
C GLY A 122 -11.31 3.00 11.42
N GLY A 123 -10.39 3.88 11.02
CA GLY A 123 -8.95 3.71 11.12
C GLY A 123 -8.42 3.49 12.53
N VAL A 124 -9.15 3.87 13.59
CA VAL A 124 -8.79 3.55 14.98
C VAL A 124 -8.73 2.03 15.20
N PHE A 125 -9.59 1.28 14.51
CA PHE A 125 -9.61 -0.17 14.59
C PHE A 125 -8.43 -0.83 13.86
N ALA A 126 -7.59 -0.05 13.15
CA ALA A 126 -6.32 -0.54 12.58
C ALA A 126 -5.36 -1.07 13.65
N LEU A 127 -5.57 -0.66 14.92
CA LEU A 127 -4.78 -1.13 16.04
C LEU A 127 -4.86 -2.66 16.20
N VAL A 128 -6.00 -3.27 15.87
CA VAL A 128 -6.20 -4.72 15.99
C VAL A 128 -6.50 -5.26 14.59
N PRO A 129 -5.53 -5.93 13.93
CA PRO A 129 -5.72 -6.47 12.58
C PRO A 129 -6.94 -7.40 12.44
N ALA A 130 -7.36 -8.08 13.52
CA ALA A 130 -8.55 -8.92 13.54
C ALA A 130 -9.88 -8.15 13.36
N LEU A 131 -9.89 -6.82 13.58
CA LEU A 131 -11.07 -5.96 13.44
C LEU A 131 -11.21 -5.33 12.05
N TRP A 132 -10.56 -5.88 11.04
CA TRP A 132 -10.64 -5.40 9.65
C TRP A 132 -12.09 -5.27 9.14
N MET A 133 -12.99 -6.15 9.59
CA MET A 133 -14.42 -6.11 9.24
C MET A 133 -15.10 -4.80 9.68
N MET A 134 -14.68 -4.23 10.82
CA MET A 134 -15.21 -2.97 11.36
C MET A 134 -14.67 -1.77 10.60
N MET A 135 -13.41 -1.83 10.16
CA MET A 135 -12.85 -0.81 9.26
C MET A 135 -13.61 -0.77 7.93
N LEU A 136 -13.97 -1.94 7.40
CA LEU A 136 -14.75 -2.05 6.17
C LEU A 136 -16.15 -1.44 6.35
N ALA A 137 -16.84 -1.77 7.45
CA ALA A 137 -18.14 -1.20 7.78
C ALA A 137 -18.09 0.34 7.91
N ALA A 138 -17.06 0.87 8.58
CA ALA A 138 -16.85 2.31 8.69
C ALA A 138 -16.58 2.97 7.33
N SER A 139 -15.89 2.28 6.42
CA SER A 139 -15.63 2.74 5.05
C SER A 139 -16.92 2.80 4.22
N PHE A 140 -17.80 1.79 4.32
CA PHE A 140 -19.13 1.85 3.70
C PHE A 140 -19.98 3.02 4.26
N TYR A 141 -19.89 3.27 5.56
CA TYR A 141 -20.57 4.41 6.18
C TYR A 141 -20.02 5.76 5.67
N SER A 142 -18.71 5.87 5.41
CA SER A 142 -18.10 7.04 4.76
C SER A 142 -18.69 7.33 3.38
N VAL A 143 -18.96 6.28 2.59
CA VAL A 143 -19.62 6.42 1.27
C VAL A 143 -21.05 6.92 1.43
N TYR A 144 -21.78 6.42 2.42
CA TYR A 144 -23.13 6.89 2.73
C TYR A 144 -23.15 8.37 3.13
N LEU A 145 -22.22 8.82 3.98
CA LEU A 145 -22.07 10.23 4.33
C LEU A 145 -21.81 11.10 3.10
N LEU A 146 -20.93 10.64 2.21
CA LEU A 146 -20.63 11.33 0.97
C LEU A 146 -21.91 11.50 0.13
N PHE A 147 -22.67 10.43 -0.08
CA PHE A 147 -23.92 10.47 -0.83
C PHE A 147 -24.93 11.49 -0.28
N LEU A 148 -25.02 11.62 1.05
CA LEU A 148 -25.90 12.61 1.69
C LEU A 148 -25.40 14.05 1.52
N GLY A 149 -24.09 14.27 1.51
CA GLY A 149 -23.51 15.62 1.43
C GLY A 149 -23.47 16.20 0.01
N VAL A 150 -23.36 15.35 -1.02
CA VAL A 150 -23.30 15.75 -2.44
C VAL A 150 -24.41 16.75 -2.84
N PRO A 151 -25.71 16.46 -2.65
CA PRO A 151 -26.77 17.37 -3.07
C PRO A 151 -26.79 18.68 -2.26
N SER A 152 -26.30 18.68 -1.02
CA SER A 152 -26.28 19.87 -0.15
C SER A 152 -25.10 20.81 -0.44
N LEU A 153 -23.93 20.28 -0.82
CA LEU A 153 -22.70 21.06 -0.99
C LEU A 153 -22.34 21.36 -2.44
N MET A 154 -22.60 20.41 -3.35
CA MET A 154 -22.31 20.55 -4.78
C MET A 154 -23.54 20.96 -5.60
N LEU A 155 -24.70 21.08 -4.96
CA LEU A 155 -25.98 21.41 -5.62
C LEU A 155 -26.33 20.46 -6.78
N VAL A 156 -25.84 19.23 -6.74
CA VAL A 156 -26.14 18.20 -7.73
C VAL A 156 -27.61 17.75 -7.54
N PRO A 157 -28.42 17.67 -8.62
CA PRO A 157 -29.77 17.16 -8.53
C PRO A 157 -29.78 15.76 -7.91
N ARG A 158 -30.71 15.47 -6.98
CA ARG A 158 -30.75 14.17 -6.26
C ARG A 158 -30.77 12.95 -7.20
N GLN A 159 -31.34 13.09 -8.40
CA GLN A 159 -31.36 12.04 -9.42
C GLN A 159 -29.96 11.70 -9.96
N LYS A 160 -29.02 12.65 -9.96
CA LYS A 160 -27.64 12.49 -10.44
C LYS A 160 -26.61 12.34 -9.31
N ALA A 161 -27.04 12.48 -8.05
CA ALA A 161 -26.18 12.33 -6.88
C ALA A 161 -25.61 10.90 -6.73
N LEU A 162 -26.39 9.88 -7.12
CA LEU A 162 -25.99 8.47 -7.03
C LEU A 162 -24.86 8.13 -8.01
N PRO A 163 -24.99 8.40 -9.33
CA PRO A 163 -23.89 8.15 -10.26
C PRO A 163 -22.67 9.05 -9.99
N TYR A 164 -22.86 10.30 -9.55
CA TYR A 164 -21.74 11.17 -9.13
C TYR A 164 -20.94 10.53 -7.98
N THR A 165 -21.64 10.06 -6.94
CA THR A 165 -21.01 9.43 -5.78
C THR A 165 -20.31 8.14 -6.18
N ALA A 166 -20.90 7.32 -7.05
CA ALA A 166 -20.29 6.09 -7.54
C ALA A 166 -18.96 6.36 -8.25
N VAL A 167 -18.92 7.32 -9.18
CA VAL A 167 -17.69 7.70 -9.90
C VAL A 167 -16.64 8.25 -8.93
N LEU A 168 -17.04 9.10 -7.99
CA LEU A 168 -16.13 9.67 -7.01
C LEU A 168 -15.54 8.60 -6.07
N VAL A 169 -16.36 7.62 -5.65
CA VAL A 169 -15.92 6.48 -4.83
C VAL A 169 -14.96 5.59 -5.60
N VAL A 170 -15.27 5.25 -6.85
CA VAL A 170 -14.35 4.46 -7.72
C VAL A 170 -13.02 5.18 -7.85
N CYS A 171 -13.03 6.49 -8.11
CA CYS A 171 -11.80 7.28 -8.18
C CYS A 171 -11.04 7.29 -6.84
N GLY A 172 -11.77 7.42 -5.72
CA GLY A 172 -11.20 7.32 -4.37
C GLY A 172 -10.57 5.95 -4.09
N ILE A 173 -11.20 4.86 -4.52
CA ILE A 173 -10.66 3.49 -4.37
C ILE A 173 -9.38 3.33 -5.20
N VAL A 174 -9.40 3.73 -6.48
CA VAL A 174 -8.23 3.62 -7.37
C VAL A 174 -7.04 4.39 -6.80
N LEU A 175 -7.26 5.64 -6.39
CA LEU A 175 -6.22 6.45 -5.75
C LEU A 175 -5.75 5.83 -4.42
N GLY A 176 -6.67 5.24 -3.65
CA GLY A 176 -6.36 4.57 -2.40
C GLY A 176 -5.48 3.33 -2.60
N VAL A 177 -5.74 2.55 -3.67
CA VAL A 177 -4.90 1.41 -4.07
C VAL A 177 -3.51 1.89 -4.49
N ILE A 178 -3.42 2.95 -5.30
CA ILE A 178 -2.13 3.52 -5.73
C ILE A 178 -1.31 3.98 -4.53
N VAL A 179 -1.94 4.65 -3.57
CA VAL A 179 -1.29 5.09 -2.32
C VAL A 179 -0.84 3.89 -1.49
N ASN A 180 -1.68 2.88 -1.30
CA ASN A 180 -1.31 1.67 -0.57
C ASN A 180 -0.19 0.90 -1.27
N MET A 181 -0.16 0.86 -2.59
CA MET A 181 0.95 0.28 -3.35
C MET A 181 2.22 1.09 -3.17
N ALA A 182 2.16 2.42 -3.20
CA ALA A 182 3.33 3.28 -2.98
C ALA A 182 3.90 3.12 -1.56
N VAL A 183 3.02 3.15 -0.55
CA VAL A 183 3.38 2.91 0.86
C VAL A 183 3.92 1.49 1.06
N GLY A 184 3.30 0.50 0.41
CA GLY A 184 3.71 -0.90 0.41
C GLY A 184 5.08 -1.11 -0.23
N VAL A 185 5.34 -0.53 -1.40
CA VAL A 185 6.66 -0.59 -2.06
C VAL A 185 7.73 -0.02 -1.10
N VAL A 186 7.48 1.12 -0.47
CA VAL A 186 8.41 1.67 0.53
C VAL A 186 8.52 0.77 1.78
N ALA A 187 7.44 0.09 2.18
CA ALA A 187 7.39 -0.86 3.30
C ALA A 187 8.06 -2.21 3.02
N TYR A 188 8.25 -2.57 1.76
CA TYR A 188 8.79 -3.87 1.36
C TYR A 188 10.16 -3.74 0.70
N THR A 189 10.43 -2.69 -0.08
CA THR A 189 11.67 -2.49 -0.85
C THR A 189 12.44 -1.22 -0.48
N GLY A 190 11.92 -0.39 0.43
CA GLY A 190 12.63 0.79 0.93
C GLY A 190 13.68 0.41 1.99
N PRO A 191 14.58 1.35 2.36
CA PRO A 191 15.61 1.15 3.42
C PRO A 191 15.02 0.90 4.82
N ALA A 192 13.70 0.80 4.92
CA ALA A 192 12.91 0.62 6.12
C ALA A 192 11.94 -0.58 5.99
N GLY A 193 12.05 -1.37 4.92
CA GLY A 193 11.09 -2.41 4.59
C GLY A 193 11.42 -3.78 5.16
N ILE A 194 10.43 -4.67 5.26
CA ILE A 194 10.68 -6.08 5.67
C ILE A 194 11.54 -6.83 4.63
N GLY A 195 11.58 -6.34 3.38
CA GLY A 195 12.46 -6.81 2.31
C GLY A 195 13.75 -6.00 2.14
N SER A 196 14.05 -5.03 3.02
CA SER A 196 15.45 -4.67 3.25
C SER A 196 16.07 -5.81 4.05
N VAL A 197 16.34 -6.91 3.34
CA VAL A 197 17.61 -7.59 3.55
C VAL A 197 18.68 -6.49 3.59
N ASP A 198 19.36 -6.38 4.73
CA ASP A 198 20.68 -5.75 4.87
C ASP A 198 21.69 -6.44 3.92
N GLY A 199 21.41 -6.42 2.61
CA GLY A 199 22.10 -7.25 1.61
C GLY A 199 21.57 -7.16 0.17
N ALA A 200 20.67 -6.22 -0.16
CA ALA A 200 20.29 -5.99 -1.57
C ALA A 200 20.81 -4.66 -2.15
N ALA A 201 21.43 -3.81 -1.32
CA ALA A 201 22.10 -2.59 -1.78
C ALA A 201 23.57 -2.81 -2.17
N ASP A 202 24.18 -3.92 -1.73
CA ASP A 202 25.47 -4.41 -2.21
C ASP A 202 25.20 -5.47 -3.30
N MET A 203 24.71 -5.03 -4.46
CA MET A 203 24.77 -5.84 -5.67
C MET A 203 26.13 -5.63 -6.37
N GLU A 204 27.21 -5.55 -5.59
CA GLU A 204 28.50 -6.11 -6.00
C GLU A 204 28.40 -7.61 -5.74
N SER A 205 28.67 -8.42 -6.76
CA SER A 205 28.60 -9.89 -6.74
C SER A 205 29.01 -10.47 -5.38
N PRO A 206 28.13 -11.23 -4.68
CA PRO A 206 28.46 -11.80 -3.39
C PRO A 206 29.46 -12.93 -3.60
N THR A 207 30.74 -12.59 -3.59
CA THR A 207 31.88 -13.50 -3.65
C THR A 207 32.12 -14.21 -2.31
N GLY A 208 31.09 -14.33 -1.47
CA GLY A 208 31.16 -14.84 -0.10
C GLY A 208 30.09 -15.88 0.21
N GLU A 209 30.47 -16.85 1.04
CA GLU A 209 29.70 -17.98 1.55
C GLU A 209 28.32 -17.58 2.09
N VAL A 210 27.24 -18.09 1.50
CA VAL A 210 25.86 -17.78 1.93
C VAL A 210 25.41 -18.87 2.90
N THR A 211 25.30 -18.52 4.17
CA THR A 211 24.84 -19.42 5.23
C THR A 211 23.33 -19.28 5.44
N ILE A 212 22.56 -20.33 5.17
CA ILE A 212 21.12 -20.36 5.44
C ILE A 212 20.91 -21.12 6.74
N ASN A 213 20.52 -20.40 7.79
CA ASN A 213 20.21 -21.00 9.10
C ASN A 213 18.79 -21.60 9.08
N THR A 214 18.71 -22.93 9.06
CA THR A 214 17.46 -23.68 9.18
C THR A 214 17.34 -24.19 10.63
N PRO A 215 16.14 -24.41 11.21
CA PRO A 215 15.98 -24.82 12.61
C PRO A 215 16.71 -26.12 13.05
N ASN A 216 17.23 -26.90 12.10
CA ASN A 216 17.99 -28.14 12.35
C ASN A 216 19.50 -28.03 12.05
N GLY A 217 20.03 -26.82 11.81
CA GLY A 217 21.46 -26.60 11.54
C GLY A 217 21.71 -25.56 10.44
N ALA A 218 22.89 -24.95 10.48
CA ALA A 218 23.37 -24.05 9.43
C ALA A 218 23.80 -24.87 8.22
N VAL A 219 23.22 -24.60 7.05
CA VAL A 219 23.68 -25.17 5.77
C VAL A 219 24.42 -24.08 5.02
N THR A 220 25.67 -24.34 4.71
CA THR A 220 26.59 -23.40 4.05
C THR A 220 26.62 -23.66 2.55
N PHE A 221 26.23 -22.65 1.76
CA PHE A 221 26.29 -22.70 0.30
C PHE A 221 27.46 -21.85 -0.20
N ASP A 222 28.48 -22.54 -0.72
CA ASP A 222 29.69 -21.93 -1.27
C ASP A 222 29.41 -21.46 -2.71
N MET A 223 29.06 -20.19 -2.85
CA MET A 223 28.65 -19.58 -4.12
C MET A 223 29.77 -19.60 -5.18
N GLY A 224 31.06 -19.58 -4.78
CA GLY A 224 32.19 -19.67 -5.71
C GLY A 224 32.25 -21.03 -6.43
N LYS A 225 31.83 -22.11 -5.77
CA LYS A 225 31.70 -23.44 -6.42
C LYS A 225 30.48 -23.50 -7.32
N MET A 226 29.38 -22.81 -6.97
CA MET A 226 28.19 -22.72 -7.82
C MET A 226 28.45 -21.93 -9.10
N GLU A 227 29.18 -20.81 -9.04
CA GLU A 227 29.56 -20.04 -10.23
C GLU A 227 30.51 -20.82 -11.15
N ALA A 228 31.51 -21.50 -10.57
CA ALA A 228 32.40 -22.35 -11.35
C ALA A 228 31.65 -23.52 -12.01
N TRP A 229 30.66 -24.09 -11.32
CA TRP A 229 29.79 -25.12 -11.86
C TRP A 229 28.88 -24.56 -12.97
N SER A 230 28.24 -23.40 -12.78
CA SER A 230 27.38 -22.79 -13.80
C SER A 230 28.15 -22.38 -15.05
N ALA A 231 29.37 -21.87 -14.91
CA ALA A 231 30.24 -21.55 -16.04
C ALA A 231 30.59 -22.80 -16.86
N LYS A 232 30.86 -23.93 -16.19
CA LYS A 232 31.08 -25.22 -16.88
C LYS A 232 29.80 -25.76 -17.53
N VAL A 233 28.64 -25.62 -16.89
CA VAL A 233 27.34 -26.02 -17.47
C VAL A 233 27.04 -25.22 -18.74
N GLU A 234 27.26 -23.90 -18.72
CA GLU A 234 27.03 -23.06 -19.90
C GLU A 234 28.01 -23.39 -21.04
N ALA A 235 29.29 -23.61 -20.71
CA ALA A 235 30.30 -24.02 -21.69
C ALA A 235 29.97 -25.37 -22.34
N LEU A 236 29.47 -26.34 -21.56
CA LEU A 236 29.02 -27.63 -22.08
C LEU A 236 27.73 -27.50 -22.90
N GLY A 237 26.80 -26.63 -22.48
CA GLY A 237 25.58 -26.34 -23.24
C GLY A 237 25.87 -25.77 -24.63
N ARG A 238 26.82 -24.83 -24.73
CA ARG A 238 27.26 -24.31 -26.03
C ARG A 238 27.91 -25.37 -26.91
N LYS A 239 28.79 -26.20 -26.35
CA LYS A 239 29.39 -27.32 -27.09
C LYS A 239 28.36 -28.35 -27.56
N LEU A 240 27.31 -28.58 -26.75
CA LEU A 240 26.20 -29.46 -27.12
C LEU A 240 25.43 -28.89 -28.31
N GLU A 241 25.14 -27.58 -28.27
CA GLU A 241 24.42 -26.88 -29.34
C GLU A 241 25.24 -26.81 -30.64
N GLU A 242 26.55 -26.56 -30.53
CA GLU A 242 27.49 -26.63 -31.66
C GLU A 242 27.60 -28.05 -32.25
N ALA A 243 27.71 -29.09 -31.41
CA ALA A 243 27.73 -30.48 -31.86
C ALA A 243 26.42 -30.89 -32.52
N GLN A 244 25.28 -30.41 -32.00
CA GLN A 244 23.95 -30.66 -32.55
C GLN A 244 23.76 -29.96 -33.91
N GLN A 245 24.25 -28.72 -34.06
CA GLN A 245 24.21 -27.99 -35.33
C GLN A 245 25.17 -28.57 -36.37
N ALA A 246 26.33 -29.06 -35.96
CA ALA A 246 27.29 -29.72 -36.83
C ALA A 246 26.88 -31.15 -37.23
N GLY A 247 25.86 -31.74 -36.57
CA GLY A 247 25.43 -33.12 -36.79
C GLY A 247 26.47 -34.16 -36.38
N ASP A 248 27.47 -33.77 -35.58
CA ASP A 248 28.57 -34.62 -35.16
C ASP A 248 28.17 -35.46 -33.94
N SER A 249 27.77 -36.70 -34.22
CA SER A 249 27.29 -37.64 -33.21
C SER A 249 28.37 -38.03 -32.19
N ALA A 250 29.65 -37.97 -32.55
CA ALA A 250 30.76 -38.29 -31.64
C ALA A 250 31.00 -37.15 -30.64
N ALA A 251 30.95 -35.90 -31.12
CA ALA A 251 31.05 -34.71 -30.28
C ALA A 251 29.85 -34.61 -29.30
N PHE A 252 28.64 -34.93 -29.77
CA PHE A 252 27.44 -34.95 -28.93
C PHE A 252 27.55 -35.98 -27.79
N GLU A 253 28.02 -37.19 -28.07
CA GLU A 253 28.20 -38.23 -27.06
C GLU A 253 29.30 -37.89 -26.04
N GLN A 254 30.36 -37.20 -26.49
CA GLN A 254 31.42 -36.71 -25.61
C GLN A 254 30.92 -35.61 -24.65
N VAL A 255 30.13 -34.66 -25.14
CA VAL A 255 29.53 -33.62 -24.30
C VAL A 255 28.53 -34.22 -23.32
N LEU A 256 27.77 -35.25 -23.71
CA LEU A 256 26.87 -35.96 -22.78
C LEU A 256 27.63 -36.71 -21.66
N LYS A 257 28.79 -37.29 -21.96
CA LYS A 257 29.66 -37.92 -20.94
C LYS A 257 30.21 -36.86 -19.98
N GLU A 258 30.70 -35.74 -20.50
CA GLU A 258 31.18 -34.61 -19.68
C GLU A 258 30.06 -33.99 -18.83
N MET A 259 28.82 -33.87 -19.35
CA MET A 259 27.65 -33.43 -18.56
C MET A 259 27.31 -34.40 -17.42
N ASN A 260 27.42 -35.71 -17.66
CA ASN A 260 27.15 -36.73 -16.63
C ASN A 260 28.22 -36.71 -15.53
N GLU A 261 29.48 -36.47 -15.88
CA GLU A 261 30.55 -36.23 -14.89
C GLU A 261 30.30 -34.95 -14.10
N LEU A 262 29.85 -33.88 -14.75
CA LEU A 262 29.53 -32.61 -14.10
C LEU A 262 28.31 -32.66 -13.18
N GLN A 263 27.33 -33.53 -13.48
CA GLN A 263 26.22 -33.83 -12.57
C GLN A 263 26.69 -34.55 -11.30
N ARG A 264 27.74 -35.39 -11.39
CA ARG A 264 28.33 -36.01 -10.20
C ARG A 264 29.13 -35.02 -9.34
N GLU A 265 29.64 -33.95 -9.93
CA GLU A 265 30.32 -32.85 -9.23
C GLU A 265 29.36 -31.76 -8.72
N GLN A 266 28.04 -31.99 -8.72
CA GLN A 266 27.09 -30.99 -8.23
C GLN A 266 27.45 -30.55 -6.80
N PRO A 267 27.64 -29.24 -6.55
CA PRO A 267 27.90 -28.74 -5.21
C PRO A 267 26.63 -28.93 -4.37
N THR A 268 26.62 -29.99 -3.56
CA THR A 268 25.60 -30.20 -2.52
C THR A 268 26.02 -29.45 -1.28
N GLY A 269 25.10 -28.66 -0.70
CA GLY A 269 25.33 -27.95 0.56
C GLY A 269 25.66 -28.93 1.67
N LYS A 270 26.68 -28.62 2.47
CA LYS A 270 26.92 -29.26 3.77
C LYS A 270 26.26 -28.46 4.87
#